data_AF-A0A7W0RP74-F1
#
_entry.id   AF-A0A7W0RP74-F1
#
_cell.length_a   1.000
_cell.length_b   1.000
_cell.length_c   1.000
_cell.angle_alpha   90.00
_cell.angle_beta   90.00
_cell.angle_gamma   90.00
#
_symmetry.space_group_name_H-M   'P 1'
#
loop_
_entity.id
_entity.type
_entity.pdbx_description
1 polymer ?
#
loop_
_entity_poly.entity_id
_entity_poly.type
_entity_poly.pdbx_seq_one_letter_code
_entity_poly.pdbx_strand_id
1 'polypeptide(L)' 'MQPLLTEADLARALRTTPRAVQRLARLAGLPHVTLPVVGMRFLRGDVEGWIRDRQEPKTEGTQ' A
#
# COMPACT_ATOMS: atom_id res chain seq x y z
N MET A 1 4.18 -1.89 -18.70
CA MET A 1 4.39 -1.01 -17.54
C MET A 1 3.05 -0.84 -16.84
N GLN A 2 2.93 -1.20 -15.56
CA GLN A 2 1.69 -0.92 -14.81
C GLN A 2 1.68 0.55 -14.39
N PRO A 3 0.55 1.28 -14.51
CA PRO A 3 0.48 2.67 -14.10
C PRO A 3 0.55 2.77 -12.56
N LEU A 4 1.24 3.80 -12.07
CA LEU A 4 1.27 4.16 -10.66
C LEU A 4 -0.11 4.66 -10.21
N LEU A 5 -0.61 4.11 -9.12
CA LEU A 5 -1.89 4.50 -8.53
C LEU A 5 -1.73 5.77 -7.68
N THR A 6 -2.72 6.66 -7.75
CA THR A 6 -2.83 7.77 -6.80
C THR A 6 -3.35 7.29 -5.45
N GLU A 7 -3.30 8.14 -4.44
CA GLU A 7 -3.90 7.85 -3.12
C GLU A 7 -5.42 7.62 -3.24
N ALA A 8 -6.08 8.33 -4.16
CA ALA A 8 -7.51 8.19 -4.42
C ALA A 8 -7.84 6.85 -5.10
N ASP A 9 -7.04 6.44 -6.08
CA ASP A 9 -7.23 5.15 -6.77
C ASP A 9 -7.03 3.99 -5.81
N LEU A 10 -5.97 4.07 -4.99
CA LEU A 10 -5.70 3.04 -4.01
C LEU A 10 -6.76 3.01 -2.90
N ALA A 11 -7.21 4.17 -2.44
CA ALA A 11 -8.30 4.26 -1.46
C ALA A 11 -9.58 3.59 -1.98
N ARG A 12 -9.91 3.80 -3.26
CA ARG A 12 -11.05 3.14 -3.92
C ARG A 12 -10.87 1.63 -3.98
N ALA A 13 -9.68 1.15 -4.35
CA ALA A 13 -9.38 -0.28 -4.42
C ALA A 13 -9.49 -0.97 -3.05
N LEU A 14 -9.02 -0.30 -1.99
CA LEU A 14 -9.03 -0.81 -0.62
C LEU A 14 -10.33 -0.49 0.15
N ARG A 15 -11.33 0.09 -0.53
CA ARG A 15 -12.60 0.56 0.08
C ARG A 15 -12.38 1.40 1.34
N THR A 16 -11.44 2.34 1.27
CA THR A 16 -11.04 3.22 2.38
C THR A 16 -10.93 4.68 1.91
N THR A 17 -10.36 5.56 2.76
CA THR A 17 -10.16 6.98 2.44
C THR A 17 -8.72 7.29 2.03
N PRO A 18 -8.47 8.32 1.20
CA PRO A 18 -7.10 8.75 0.87
C PRO A 18 -6.25 9.09 2.10
N ARG A 19 -6.87 9.66 3.15
CA ARG A 19 -6.20 9.91 4.44
C ARG A 19 -5.73 8.62 5.13
N ALA A 20 -6.55 7.57 5.09
CA ALA A 20 -6.16 6.27 5.64
C ALA A 20 -4.98 5.68 4.86
N VAL A 21 -4.97 5.80 3.52
CA VAL A 21 -3.84 5.39 2.69
C VAL A 21 -2.56 6.15 3.04
N GLN A 22 -2.63 7.48 3.17
CA GLN A 22 -1.47 8.28 3.61
C GLN A 22 -0.99 7.87 5.01
N ARG A 23 -1.91 7.57 5.92
CA ARG A 23 -1.57 7.10 7.27
C ARG A 23 -0.87 5.73 7.22
N LEU A 24 -1.33 4.81 6.37
CA LEU A 24 -0.68 3.52 6.16
C LEU A 24 0.72 3.67 5.56
N ALA A 25 0.89 4.59 4.59
CA ALA A 25 2.19 4.90 4.01
C ALA A 25 3.19 5.44 5.04
N ARG A 26 2.74 6.34 5.92
CA ARG A 26 3.61 7.00 6.91
C ARG A 26 3.85 6.17 8.17
N LEU A 27 2.84 5.47 8.66
CA LEU A 27 2.89 4.81 9.97
C LEU A 27 3.02 3.29 9.90
N ALA A 28 2.42 2.67 8.88
CA ALA A 28 2.39 1.21 8.74
C ALA A 28 3.40 0.69 7.71
N GLY A 29 4.15 1.59 7.05
CA GLY A 29 5.16 1.25 6.05
C GLY A 29 4.57 0.70 4.75
N LEU A 30 3.41 1.20 4.30
CA LEU A 30 2.85 0.85 2.99
C LEU A 30 3.81 1.32 1.87
N PRO A 31 4.23 0.44 0.94
CA PRO A 31 5.14 0.78 -0.14
C PRO A 31 4.60 1.89 -1.02
N HIS A 32 5.40 2.94 -1.21
CA HIS A 32 5.03 4.07 -2.03
C HIS A 32 6.29 4.74 -2.59
N VAL A 33 6.09 5.43 -3.71
CA VAL A 33 7.08 6.34 -4.30
C VAL A 33 6.57 7.76 -4.07
N THR A 34 7.44 8.63 -3.59
CA THR A 34 7.12 10.07 -3.46
C THR A 34 7.66 10.80 -4.68
N LEU A 35 6.77 11.42 -5.45
CA LEU A 35 7.15 12.24 -6.60
C LEU A 35 7.06 13.74 -6.23
N PRO A 36 8.06 14.56 -6.59
CA PRO A 36 7.99 16.01 -6.42
C PRO A 36 6.72 16.54 -7.08
N VAL A 37 6.00 17.46 -6.42
CA VAL A 37 4.75 18.11 -6.89
C VAL A 37 3.51 17.20 -6.94
N VAL A 38 3.67 15.93 -7.29
CA VAL A 38 2.57 15.00 -7.59
C VAL A 38 2.11 14.20 -6.37
N GLY A 39 2.96 14.10 -5.34
CA GLY A 39 2.64 13.44 -4.06
C GLY A 39 2.97 11.95 -4.05
N MET A 40 2.29 11.19 -3.19
CA MET A 40 2.51 9.74 -3.04
C MET A 40 1.89 8.97 -4.21
N ARG A 41 2.62 7.96 -4.68
CA ARG A 41 2.21 7.05 -5.74
C ARG A 41 2.49 5.62 -5.35
N PHE A 42 1.61 4.72 -5.78
CA PHE A 42 1.61 3.33 -5.32
C PHE A 42 1.71 2.37 -6.49
N LEU A 43 2.60 1.41 -6.40
CA LEU A 43 2.64 0.27 -7.32
C LEU A 43 1.66 -0.78 -6.81
N ARG A 44 0.73 -1.20 -7.67
CA ARG A 44 -0.30 -2.19 -7.32
C ARG A 44 0.32 -3.48 -6.77
N GLY A 45 1.32 -4.02 -7.45
CA GLY A 45 1.98 -5.27 -7.04
C GLY A 45 2.63 -5.18 -5.65
N ASP A 46 3.29 -4.06 -5.34
CA ASP A 46 3.93 -3.86 -4.03
C ASP A 46 2.90 -3.76 -2.91
N VAL A 47 1.78 -3.06 -3.17
CA VAL A 47 0.69 -2.96 -2.20
C VAL A 47 0.02 -4.32 -2.00
N GLU A 48 -0.26 -5.06 -3.06
CA GLU A 48 -0.84 -6.41 -2.97
C GLU A 48 0.08 -7.37 -2.20
N GLY A 49 1.40 -7.32 -2.45
CA GLY A 49 2.40 -8.06 -1.69
C GLY A 49 2.39 -7.68 -0.20
N TRP A 50 2.44 -6.39 0.11
CA TRP A 50 2.41 -5.88 1.48
C TRP A 50 1.14 -6.28 2.26
N ILE A 51 -0.01 -6.34 1.57
CA ILE A 51 -1.27 -6.80 2.15
C ILE A 51 -1.20 -8.30 2.43
N ARG A 52 -0.74 -9.09 1.47
CA ARG A 52 -0.57 -10.55 1.62
C ARG A 52 0.32 -10.89 2.81
N ASP A 53 1.48 -10.23 2.93
CA ASP A 53 2.45 -10.45 4.02
C ASP A 53 1.87 -10.13 5.41
N ARG A 54 0.80 -9.32 5.48
CA ARG A 54 0.09 -8.98 6.74
C ARG A 54 -1.14 -9.83 7.01
N GLN A 55 -1.72 -10.43 5.97
CA GLN A 55 -2.89 -11.30 6.09
C GLN A 55 -2.49 -12.75 6.35
N GLU A 56 -1.30 -13.17 5.90
CA GLU A 56 -0.78 -14.47 6.30
C GLU A 56 -0.53 -14.43 7.81
N PRO A 57 -1.23 -15.28 8.60
CA PRO A 57 -0.75 -15.53 9.94
C PRO A 57 0.66 -16.07 9.76
N LYS A 58 1.64 -15.46 10.43
CA LYS A 58 2.93 -16.11 10.66
C LYS A 58 2.60 -17.38 11.42
N THR A 59 2.31 -18.45 10.68
CA THR A 59 2.35 -19.80 11.18
C THR A 59 3.82 -20.01 11.43
N GLU A 60 4.28 -19.60 12.61
CA GLU A 60 5.57 -20.00 13.14
C GLU A 60 5.56 -21.52 13.09
N GLY A 61 6.24 -22.05 12.08
CA GLY A 61 6.58 -23.45 12.01
C GLY A 61 7.33 -23.76 13.28
N THR A 62 6.71 -24.57 14.12
CA THR A 62 7.37 -25.42 15.09
C THR A 62 8.55 -26.12 14.39
N GLN A 63 9.76 -25.79 14.81
CA GLN A 63 10.92 -26.66 14.67
C GLN A 63 11.66 -26.69 16.01
#